data_AF-A0A7C4YDS3-F1
#
_entry.id   AF-A0A7C4YDS3-F1
#
_cell.length_a   1.000
_cell.length_b   1.000
_cell.length_c   1.000
_cell.angle_alpha   90.00
_cell.angle_beta   90.00
_cell.angle_gamma   90.00
#
_symmetry.space_group_name_H-M   'P 1'
#
loop_
_entity.id
_entity.type
_entity.pdbx_description
1 polymer ?
#
loop_
_entity_poly.entity_id
_entity_poly.type
_entity_poly.pdbx_seq_one_letter_code
_entity_poly.pdbx_strand_id
1 'polypeptide(L)'
;MEEGFIAMEAPTREALAQKLKDTITLSDVAVTPIFSETWKTVHPAIDVLDGVAYVGVDLPCEVKDAKGRVKMREFHFLINSRRERILCHGEELGKFRLRLKHSVVRLPNRWSLESVKAWLDGKASVEPEALYIAVKTAFETYIEFEDSTVYDFLALWTIGSYFFHLFQSYPYLYIGGMKQVGKTKLLTVLSLLCHNAIFSNNISTASAFRLIQSGRCTLLMDETEKLSNPEREVDFRNMLFAGYKKGALVYRTHKDTLKPEPFEVYSPKALANIKGLEDVLEDRCIPIIMKRGKNLNIVNAEVPLNSPAWQEIRDMLYVFYLSHFNELSELSAYSEPSGEALKQRELELWHSILTLARFFDRYFSGLYQRILDFAVKKSKEKLVENLTETFDFLLVQTLASVVEKDGFYKVKAIRDALALNFDEPQKWLTTKWVGNALRRLGFTEKRRFGSGYEYFLAKDRFWIWRNV
;
A
#
# COMPACT_ATOMS: atom_id res chain seq x y z
N MET A 1 -35.86 -19.64 -65.75
CA MET A 1 -36.96 -19.58 -64.77
C MET A 1 -37.01 -20.94 -64.11
N GLU A 2 -36.79 -21.16 -62.83
CA GLU A 2 -36.39 -20.36 -61.66
C GLU A 2 -36.27 -21.45 -60.59
N GLU A 3 -35.06 -21.78 -60.10
CA GLU A 3 -34.92 -22.78 -59.04
C GLU A 3 -35.42 -22.17 -57.74
N GLY A 4 -36.51 -22.72 -57.21
CA GLY A 4 -37.16 -22.23 -55.99
C GLY A 4 -36.25 -22.35 -54.78
N PHE A 5 -35.79 -21.20 -54.29
CA PHE A 5 -35.24 -21.06 -52.95
C PHE A 5 -36.33 -21.40 -51.93
N ILE A 6 -36.24 -22.58 -51.32
CA ILE A 6 -37.03 -22.92 -50.13
C ILE A 6 -36.50 -22.04 -49.00
N ALA A 7 -37.24 -20.95 -48.70
CA ALA A 7 -36.99 -20.16 -47.52
C ALA A 7 -37.26 -21.04 -46.28
N MET A 8 -36.20 -21.48 -45.61
CA MET A 8 -36.31 -22.04 -44.28
C MET A 8 -36.83 -20.93 -43.35
N GLU A 9 -38.06 -21.07 -42.88
CA GLU A 9 -38.63 -20.17 -41.88
C GLU A 9 -37.71 -20.11 -40.65
N ALA A 10 -37.30 -18.89 -40.28
CA ALA A 10 -36.53 -18.68 -39.06
C ALA A 10 -37.35 -19.17 -37.86
N PRO A 11 -36.80 -20.01 -36.98
CA PRO A 11 -37.54 -20.58 -35.87
C PRO A 11 -38.11 -19.48 -34.97
N THR A 12 -39.35 -19.65 -34.53
CA THR A 12 -40.03 -18.73 -33.60
C THR A 12 -39.23 -18.58 -32.30
N ARG A 13 -39.31 -17.39 -31.69
CA ARG A 13 -38.60 -17.06 -30.43
C ARG A 13 -38.86 -18.06 -29.31
N GLU A 14 -40.05 -18.65 -29.29
CA GLU A 14 -40.47 -19.69 -28.33
C GLU A 14 -39.81 -21.05 -28.60
N ALA A 15 -39.66 -21.45 -29.87
CA ALA A 15 -38.93 -22.66 -30.26
C ALA A 15 -37.41 -22.53 -29.99
N LEU A 16 -36.85 -21.31 -30.14
CA LEU A 16 -35.48 -20.99 -29.71
C LEU A 16 -35.34 -21.02 -28.18
N ALA A 17 -36.34 -20.57 -27.44
CA ALA A 17 -36.34 -20.55 -25.97
C ALA A 17 -36.41 -21.95 -25.35
N GLN A 18 -37.14 -22.89 -25.97
CA GLN A 18 -37.18 -24.29 -25.52
C GLN A 18 -35.81 -24.98 -25.71
N LYS A 19 -35.06 -24.62 -26.77
CA LYS A 19 -33.70 -25.11 -27.07
C LYS A 19 -32.58 -24.52 -26.19
N LEU A 20 -32.85 -23.43 -25.47
CA LEU A 20 -31.85 -22.76 -24.60
C LEU A 20 -31.49 -23.56 -23.34
N LYS A 21 -32.20 -24.66 -23.04
CA LYS A 21 -31.91 -25.55 -21.91
C LYS A 21 -31.05 -26.77 -22.27
N ASP A 22 -30.80 -27.00 -23.55
CA ASP A 22 -30.11 -28.18 -24.05
C ASP A 22 -28.69 -27.87 -24.55
N THR A 23 -27.87 -28.92 -24.60
CA THR A 23 -26.50 -28.89 -25.14
C THR A 23 -26.45 -28.21 -26.51
N ILE A 24 -25.67 -27.13 -26.61
CA ILE A 24 -25.43 -26.36 -27.83
C ILE A 24 -24.31 -27.05 -28.60
N THR A 25 -24.63 -27.70 -29.72
CA THR A 25 -23.61 -28.26 -30.62
C THR A 25 -23.07 -27.15 -31.53
N LEU A 26 -21.82 -26.75 -31.31
CA LEU A 26 -21.00 -26.02 -32.27
C LEU A 26 -20.37 -27.01 -33.26
N SER A 27 -19.75 -26.52 -34.33
CA SER A 27 -19.17 -27.30 -35.44
C SER A 27 -18.39 -28.56 -35.04
N ASP A 28 -17.70 -28.51 -33.90
CA ASP A 28 -16.77 -29.50 -33.39
C ASP A 28 -16.87 -29.73 -31.87
N VAL A 29 -17.77 -29.01 -31.18
CA VAL A 29 -17.86 -29.02 -29.71
C VAL A 29 -19.32 -28.99 -29.24
N ALA A 30 -19.68 -29.90 -28.34
CA ALA A 30 -20.95 -29.87 -27.62
C ALA A 30 -20.78 -29.06 -26.32
N VAL A 31 -21.57 -28.00 -26.15
CA VAL A 31 -21.51 -27.08 -25.01
C VAL A 31 -22.79 -27.18 -24.19
N THR A 32 -22.71 -27.79 -23.02
CA THR A 32 -23.84 -27.85 -22.08
C THR A 32 -23.64 -26.81 -20.97
N PRO A 33 -24.52 -25.81 -20.84
CA PRO A 33 -24.41 -24.86 -19.73
C PRO A 33 -24.75 -25.56 -18.40
N ILE A 34 -23.86 -25.44 -17.42
CA ILE A 34 -24.06 -25.93 -16.06
C ILE A 34 -24.45 -24.76 -15.17
N PHE A 35 -25.67 -24.79 -14.61
CA PHE A 35 -26.20 -23.71 -13.76
C PHE A 35 -26.09 -24.02 -12.26
N SER A 36 -25.80 -25.26 -11.89
CA SER A 36 -25.65 -25.71 -10.50
C SER A 36 -24.25 -25.45 -9.92
N GLU A 37 -23.28 -25.10 -10.76
CA GLU A 37 -21.88 -24.95 -10.37
C GLU A 37 -21.34 -23.60 -10.83
N THR A 38 -20.51 -22.96 -10.00
CA THR A 38 -19.83 -21.71 -10.33
C THR A 38 -18.33 -21.83 -10.14
N TRP A 39 -17.56 -21.37 -11.12
CA TRP A 39 -16.11 -21.28 -11.00
C TRP A 39 -15.73 -20.20 -9.99
N LYS A 40 -14.85 -20.55 -9.05
CA LYS A 40 -14.30 -19.59 -8.09
C LYS A 40 -12.98 -19.05 -8.60
N THR A 41 -12.70 -17.79 -8.29
CA THR A 41 -11.45 -17.13 -8.69
C THR A 41 -10.48 -17.10 -7.54
N VAL A 42 -9.25 -17.56 -7.76
CA VAL A 42 -8.14 -17.44 -6.81
C VAL A 42 -7.06 -16.55 -7.41
N HIS A 43 -6.52 -15.64 -6.61
CA HIS A 43 -5.42 -14.80 -7.03
C HIS A 43 -4.13 -15.61 -7.19
N PRO A 44 -3.34 -15.41 -8.28
CA PRO A 44 -2.13 -16.20 -8.51
C PRO A 44 -1.06 -16.02 -7.44
N ALA A 45 -0.81 -14.80 -6.94
CA ALA A 45 0.25 -14.55 -5.96
C ALA A 45 -0.04 -15.00 -4.52
N ILE A 46 -1.14 -14.55 -3.91
CA ILE A 46 -1.53 -14.87 -2.54
C ILE A 46 -3.04 -14.62 -2.42
N ASP A 47 -3.81 -15.50 -1.77
CA ASP A 47 -5.26 -15.28 -1.56
C ASP A 47 -5.83 -16.15 -0.44
N VAL A 48 -7.03 -15.81 0.04
CA VAL A 48 -7.87 -16.70 0.85
C VAL A 48 -9.21 -16.90 0.16
N LEU A 49 -9.60 -18.16 -0.01
CA LEU A 49 -10.85 -18.58 -0.63
C LEU A 49 -11.43 -19.76 0.15
N ASP A 50 -12.70 -19.66 0.55
CA ASP A 50 -13.44 -20.70 1.30
C ASP A 50 -12.68 -21.26 2.52
N GLY A 51 -12.03 -20.39 3.31
CA GLY A 51 -11.26 -20.82 4.48
C GLY A 51 -9.97 -21.57 4.14
N VAL A 52 -9.43 -21.38 2.93
CA VAL A 52 -8.12 -21.91 2.53
C VAL A 52 -7.25 -20.76 2.05
N ALA A 53 -6.04 -20.66 2.61
CA ALA A 53 -5.03 -19.73 2.12
C ALA A 53 -4.22 -20.37 1.00
N TYR A 54 -3.86 -19.57 0.00
CA TYR A 54 -3.07 -19.94 -1.17
C TYR A 54 -1.87 -19.01 -1.32
N VAL A 55 -0.75 -19.55 -1.77
CA VAL A 55 0.48 -18.84 -2.16
C VAL A 55 0.93 -19.37 -3.52
N GLY A 56 1.18 -18.47 -4.46
CA GLY A 56 1.75 -18.79 -5.77
C GLY A 56 3.26 -18.94 -5.70
N VAL A 57 3.79 -20.02 -6.28
CA VAL A 57 5.22 -20.30 -6.37
C VAL A 57 5.53 -20.88 -7.74
N ASP A 58 6.62 -20.44 -8.37
CA ASP A 58 7.13 -21.06 -9.59
C ASP A 58 8.03 -22.26 -9.22
N LEU A 59 7.69 -23.47 -9.64
CA LEU A 59 8.48 -24.66 -9.33
C LEU A 59 9.21 -25.18 -10.58
N PRO A 60 10.51 -25.52 -10.48
CA PRO A 60 11.20 -26.22 -11.54
C PRO A 60 10.67 -27.66 -11.65
N CYS A 61 10.29 -28.06 -12.86
CA CYS A 61 9.64 -29.34 -13.15
C CYS A 61 10.35 -30.06 -14.29
N GLU A 62 10.53 -31.37 -14.14
CA GLU A 62 10.84 -32.27 -15.27
C GLU A 62 9.57 -32.54 -16.08
N VAL A 63 9.59 -32.17 -17.35
CA VAL A 63 8.52 -32.46 -18.31
C VAL A 63 9.00 -33.53 -19.27
N LYS A 64 8.29 -34.66 -19.28
CA LYS A 64 8.52 -35.74 -20.24
C LYS A 64 7.56 -35.61 -21.42
N ASP A 65 8.07 -35.48 -22.64
CA ASP A 65 7.25 -35.44 -23.84
C ASP A 65 6.75 -36.84 -24.25
N ALA A 66 5.82 -36.90 -25.21
CA ALA A 66 5.27 -38.16 -25.72
C ALA A 66 6.32 -39.10 -26.35
N LYS A 67 7.50 -38.58 -26.69
CA LYS A 67 8.65 -39.34 -27.21
C LYS A 67 9.63 -39.73 -26.10
N GLY A 68 9.28 -39.49 -24.83
CA GLY A 68 10.06 -39.83 -23.65
C GLY A 68 11.22 -38.89 -23.34
N ARG A 69 11.37 -37.77 -24.07
CA ARG A 69 12.45 -36.79 -23.83
C ARG A 69 12.09 -35.94 -22.63
N VAL A 70 13.05 -35.73 -21.74
CA VAL A 70 12.88 -34.93 -20.53
C VAL A 70 13.44 -33.52 -20.72
N LYS A 71 12.67 -32.51 -20.31
CA LYS A 71 13.08 -31.10 -20.32
C LYS A 71 12.70 -30.43 -19.01
N MET A 72 13.59 -29.60 -18.48
CA MET A 72 13.28 -28.74 -17.34
C MET A 72 12.45 -27.53 -17.79
N ARG A 73 11.35 -27.27 -17.07
CA ARG A 73 10.52 -26.06 -17.24
C ARG A 73 10.01 -25.60 -15.90
N GLU A 74 9.84 -24.30 -15.73
CA GLU A 74 9.16 -23.74 -14.57
C GLU A 74 7.66 -23.69 -14.83
N PHE A 75 6.88 -24.05 -13.82
CA PHE A 75 5.44 -23.89 -13.81
C PHE A 75 4.99 -23.21 -12.54
N HIS A 76 3.92 -22.44 -12.64
CA HIS A 76 3.30 -21.80 -11.49
C HIS A 76 2.38 -22.78 -10.75
N PHE A 77 2.55 -22.88 -9.43
CA PHE A 77 1.73 -23.69 -8.54
C PHE A 77 1.09 -22.83 -7.47
N LEU A 78 -0.13 -23.17 -7.06
CA LEU A 78 -0.71 -22.72 -5.81
C LEU A 78 -0.39 -23.74 -4.73
N ILE A 79 0.31 -23.31 -3.70
CA ILE A 79 0.55 -24.06 -2.46
C ILE A 79 -0.44 -23.53 -1.42
N ASN A 80 -1.17 -24.41 -0.73
CA ASN A 80 -2.24 -23.97 0.16
C ASN A 80 -2.07 -24.40 1.63
N SER A 81 -2.94 -23.86 2.49
CA SER A 81 -2.93 -24.12 3.93
C SER A 81 -3.26 -25.58 4.30
N ARG A 82 -3.84 -26.34 3.37
CA ARG A 82 -4.09 -27.79 3.49
C ARG A 82 -2.89 -28.63 3.05
N ARG A 83 -1.76 -28.00 2.73
CA ARG A 83 -0.52 -28.64 2.23
C ARG A 83 -0.71 -29.31 0.87
N GLU A 84 -1.64 -28.82 0.06
CA GLU A 84 -1.84 -29.26 -1.31
C GLU A 84 -1.03 -28.36 -2.27
N ARG A 85 -0.61 -28.94 -3.40
CA ARG A 85 -0.03 -28.20 -4.53
C ARG A 85 -0.93 -28.35 -5.75
N ILE A 86 -1.29 -27.24 -6.38
CA ILE A 86 -2.18 -27.21 -7.54
C ILE A 86 -1.44 -26.53 -8.68
N LEU A 87 -1.18 -27.25 -9.76
CA LEU A 87 -0.59 -26.67 -10.97
C LEU A 87 -1.57 -25.65 -11.57
N CYS A 88 -1.09 -24.45 -11.89
CA CYS A 88 -1.90 -23.41 -12.52
C CYS A 88 -2.10 -23.66 -14.02
N HIS A 89 -2.70 -24.81 -14.34
CA HIS A 89 -3.07 -25.24 -15.68
C HIS A 89 -4.58 -25.50 -15.72
N GLY A 90 -5.24 -25.23 -16.85
CA GLY A 90 -6.70 -25.23 -16.95
C GLY A 90 -7.36 -26.53 -16.49
N GLU A 91 -6.79 -27.68 -16.88
CA GLU A 91 -7.28 -29.00 -16.46
C GLU A 91 -7.12 -29.24 -14.94
N GLU A 92 -5.96 -28.90 -14.38
CA GLU A 92 -5.67 -29.12 -12.96
C GLU A 92 -6.49 -28.19 -12.05
N LEU A 93 -6.58 -26.91 -12.40
CA LEU A 93 -7.45 -25.95 -11.72
C LEU A 93 -8.93 -26.36 -11.82
N GLY A 94 -9.34 -26.95 -12.95
CA GLY A 94 -10.69 -27.43 -13.19
C GLY A 94 -11.16 -28.55 -12.26
N LYS A 95 -10.24 -29.38 -11.75
CA LYS A 95 -10.52 -30.40 -10.72
C LYS A 95 -11.01 -29.78 -9.42
N PHE A 96 -10.58 -28.55 -9.13
CA PHE A 96 -10.96 -27.78 -7.94
C PHE A 96 -12.01 -26.71 -8.23
N ARG A 97 -12.51 -26.62 -9.48
CA ARG A 97 -13.40 -25.54 -9.95
C ARG A 97 -12.82 -24.13 -9.72
N LEU A 98 -11.50 -24.04 -9.80
CA LEU A 98 -10.75 -22.80 -9.63
C LEU A 98 -10.37 -22.23 -11.00
N ARG A 99 -10.30 -20.90 -11.09
CA ARG A 99 -9.62 -20.21 -12.18
C ARG A 99 -8.75 -19.10 -11.60
N LEU A 100 -7.65 -18.79 -12.26
CA LEU A 100 -6.85 -17.64 -11.85
C LEU A 100 -7.63 -16.35 -12.10
N LYS A 101 -7.62 -15.47 -11.10
CA LYS A 101 -8.22 -14.15 -11.21
C LYS A 101 -7.50 -13.26 -12.24
N HIS A 102 -6.18 -13.39 -12.29
CA HIS A 102 -5.28 -12.62 -13.17
C HIS A 102 -4.25 -13.54 -13.80
N SER A 103 -3.63 -13.11 -14.89
CA SER A 103 -2.48 -13.81 -15.47
C SER A 103 -1.30 -13.80 -14.51
N VAL A 104 -0.53 -14.89 -14.48
CA VAL A 104 0.70 -14.97 -13.70
C VAL A 104 1.74 -13.99 -14.28
N VAL A 105 2.33 -13.17 -13.41
CA VAL A 105 3.49 -12.35 -13.76
C VAL A 105 4.73 -13.02 -13.19
N ARG A 106 5.82 -13.04 -13.95
CA ARG A 106 7.08 -13.63 -13.51
C ARG A 106 7.72 -12.72 -12.47
N LEU A 107 7.81 -13.20 -11.24
CA LEU A 107 8.52 -12.58 -10.12
C LEU A 107 9.56 -13.58 -9.59
N PRO A 108 10.66 -13.12 -8.98
CA PRO A 108 11.57 -14.01 -8.28
C PRO A 108 10.82 -14.79 -7.20
N ASN A 109 11.08 -16.09 -7.08
CA ASN A 109 10.60 -16.86 -5.94
C ASN A 109 11.22 -16.32 -4.66
N ARG A 110 10.36 -15.91 -3.73
CA ARG A 110 10.77 -15.38 -2.43
C ARG A 110 10.59 -16.37 -1.28
N TRP A 111 9.88 -17.48 -1.53
CA TRP A 111 9.78 -18.63 -0.64
C TRP A 111 10.74 -19.72 -1.13
N SER A 112 11.63 -20.23 -0.27
CA SER A 112 12.62 -21.22 -0.67
C SER A 112 11.96 -22.55 -1.06
N LEU A 113 12.57 -23.27 -2.00
CA LEU A 113 12.05 -24.57 -2.44
C LEU A 113 12.12 -25.61 -1.30
N GLU A 114 13.14 -25.48 -0.44
CA GLU A 114 13.32 -26.28 0.76
C GLU A 114 12.15 -26.07 1.74
N SER A 115 11.76 -24.82 1.99
CA SER A 115 10.64 -24.48 2.87
C SER A 115 9.29 -24.86 2.27
N VAL A 116 9.09 -24.66 0.95
CA VAL A 116 7.90 -25.14 0.24
C VAL A 116 7.75 -26.65 0.39
N LYS A 117 8.83 -27.40 0.17
CA LYS A 117 8.84 -28.85 0.34
C LYS A 117 8.56 -29.24 1.79
N ALA A 118 9.21 -28.60 2.76
CA ALA A 118 8.97 -28.85 4.17
C ALA A 118 7.51 -28.57 4.58
N TRP A 119 6.89 -27.54 4.02
CA TRP A 119 5.46 -27.25 4.22
C TRP A 119 4.57 -28.37 3.67
N LEU A 120 4.80 -28.77 2.42
CA LEU A 120 4.04 -29.87 1.79
C LEU A 120 4.21 -31.19 2.56
N ASP A 121 5.40 -31.46 3.07
CA ASP A 121 5.75 -32.67 3.82
C ASP A 121 5.19 -32.71 5.26
N GLY A 122 4.53 -31.65 5.74
CA GLY A 122 4.08 -31.62 7.14
C GLY A 122 5.12 -31.12 8.15
N LYS A 123 6.33 -30.74 7.70
CA LYS A 123 7.52 -30.54 8.55
C LYS A 123 7.83 -29.07 8.87
N ALA A 124 7.31 -28.12 8.09
CA ALA A 124 7.48 -26.71 8.38
C ALA A 124 6.50 -26.25 9.48
N SER A 125 7.04 -25.52 10.46
CA SER A 125 6.30 -24.78 11.48
C SER A 125 7.02 -23.46 11.76
N VAL A 126 6.33 -22.52 12.40
CA VAL A 126 6.90 -21.24 12.80
C VAL A 126 6.33 -20.83 14.14
N GLU A 127 7.20 -20.44 15.07
CA GLU A 127 6.77 -19.83 16.32
C GLU A 127 6.51 -18.34 16.09
N PRO A 128 5.28 -17.84 16.32
CA PRO A 128 4.95 -16.44 16.05
C PRO A 128 5.86 -15.44 16.79
N GLU A 129 6.21 -15.72 18.04
CA GLU A 129 7.12 -14.89 18.83
C GLU A 129 8.49 -14.75 18.16
N ALA A 130 9.07 -15.87 17.72
CA ALA A 130 10.38 -15.89 17.05
C ALA A 130 10.34 -15.14 15.72
N LEU A 131 9.26 -15.28 14.93
CA LEU A 131 9.07 -14.50 13.70
C LEU A 131 9.05 -13.01 13.99
N TYR A 132 8.25 -12.58 14.96
CA TYR A 132 8.13 -11.17 15.33
C TYR A 132 9.48 -10.59 15.74
N ILE A 133 10.22 -11.28 16.60
CA ILE A 133 11.56 -10.87 17.04
C ILE A 133 12.50 -10.77 15.85
N ALA A 134 12.55 -11.79 14.98
CA ALA A 134 13.46 -11.79 13.83
C ALA A 134 13.20 -10.61 12.87
N VAL A 135 11.94 -10.31 12.58
CA VAL A 135 11.56 -9.16 11.74
C VAL A 135 11.90 -7.85 12.44
N LYS A 136 11.60 -7.70 13.74
CA LYS A 136 11.90 -6.50 14.52
C LYS A 136 13.41 -6.23 14.59
N THR A 137 14.19 -7.26 14.93
CA THR A 137 15.66 -7.19 15.05
C THR A 137 16.32 -6.84 13.72
N ALA A 138 15.75 -7.27 12.58
CA ALA A 138 16.23 -6.82 11.27
C ALA A 138 16.20 -5.29 11.13
N PHE A 139 15.16 -4.61 11.63
CA PHE A 139 15.12 -3.15 11.62
C PHE A 139 16.10 -2.54 12.63
N GLU A 140 16.12 -3.04 13.87
CA GLU A 140 17.00 -2.55 14.95
C GLU A 140 18.50 -2.65 14.60
N THR A 141 18.87 -3.66 13.80
CA THR A 141 20.26 -3.89 13.38
C THR A 141 20.77 -2.80 12.44
N TYR A 142 19.90 -2.28 11.58
CA TYR A 142 20.31 -1.45 10.44
C TYR A 142 19.79 -0.01 10.49
N ILE A 143 18.73 0.27 11.24
CA ILE A 143 18.05 1.56 11.29
C ILE A 143 17.96 2.02 12.74
N GLU A 144 18.28 3.30 12.98
CA GLU A 144 18.15 3.92 14.30
C GLU A 144 16.93 4.85 14.33
N PHE A 145 15.96 4.55 15.20
CA PHE A 145 14.85 5.42 15.54
C PHE A 145 14.94 5.89 17.00
N GLU A 146 14.54 7.13 17.26
CA GLU A 146 14.45 7.68 18.62
C GLU A 146 13.31 7.03 19.44
N ASP A 147 12.21 6.69 18.77
CA ASP A 147 11.04 6.04 19.36
C ASP A 147 11.08 4.55 19.01
N SER A 148 11.33 3.69 20.00
CA SER A 148 11.45 2.25 19.80
C SER A 148 10.14 1.59 19.34
N THR A 149 8.99 2.25 19.54
CA THR A 149 7.69 1.77 19.06
C THR A 149 7.63 1.72 17.54
N VAL A 150 8.48 2.48 16.84
CA VAL A 150 8.60 2.43 15.38
C VAL A 150 9.05 1.05 14.91
N TYR A 151 9.92 0.35 15.65
CA TYR A 151 10.35 -1.00 15.29
C TYR A 151 9.20 -2.00 15.38
N ASP A 152 8.37 -1.89 16.44
CA ASP A 152 7.17 -2.72 16.59
C ASP A 152 6.19 -2.47 15.43
N PHE A 153 5.94 -1.20 15.11
CA PHE A 153 5.10 -0.81 13.97
C PHE A 153 5.63 -1.36 12.63
N LEU A 154 6.93 -1.21 12.35
CA LEU A 154 7.53 -1.71 11.10
C LEU A 154 7.50 -3.23 11.02
N ALA A 155 7.67 -3.94 12.14
CA ALA A 155 7.53 -5.39 12.19
C ALA A 155 6.10 -5.83 11.83
N LEU A 156 5.10 -5.21 12.47
CA LEU A 156 3.68 -5.47 12.18
C LEU A 156 3.32 -5.12 10.73
N TRP A 157 3.79 -3.98 10.21
CA TRP A 157 3.55 -3.58 8.82
C TRP A 157 4.26 -4.51 7.82
N THR A 158 5.40 -5.09 8.19
CA THR A 158 6.11 -6.04 7.32
C THR A 158 5.39 -7.38 7.30
N ILE A 159 5.03 -7.93 8.46
CA ILE A 159 4.25 -9.18 8.57
C ILE A 159 2.89 -9.01 7.88
N GLY A 160 2.22 -7.88 8.13
CA GLY A 160 0.93 -7.55 7.53
C GLY A 160 0.94 -7.47 6.02
N SER A 161 2.10 -7.26 5.37
CA SER A 161 2.21 -7.29 3.90
C SER A 161 1.85 -8.66 3.30
N TYR A 162 1.87 -9.74 4.09
CA TYR A 162 1.42 -11.08 3.69
C TYR A 162 -0.08 -11.30 3.92
N PHE A 163 -0.71 -10.49 4.77
CA PHE A 163 -2.13 -10.61 5.14
C PHE A 163 -2.99 -9.46 4.61
N PHE A 164 -2.41 -8.47 3.93
CA PHE A 164 -3.09 -7.22 3.57
C PHE A 164 -4.43 -7.44 2.84
N HIS A 165 -4.52 -8.51 2.03
CA HIS A 165 -5.71 -8.85 1.26
C HIS A 165 -6.90 -9.35 2.12
N LEU A 166 -6.66 -9.68 3.40
CA LEU A 166 -7.71 -9.97 4.38
C LEU A 166 -8.40 -8.69 4.88
N PHE A 167 -7.71 -7.55 4.86
CA PHE A 167 -8.23 -6.28 5.34
C PHE A 167 -8.90 -5.48 4.23
N GLN A 168 -9.83 -4.59 4.62
CA GLN A 168 -10.46 -3.63 3.70
C GLN A 168 -9.49 -2.54 3.26
N SER A 169 -8.53 -2.20 4.10
CA SER A 169 -7.52 -1.16 3.88
C SER A 169 -6.18 -1.62 4.43
N TYR A 170 -5.11 -1.12 3.83
CA TYR A 170 -3.75 -1.30 4.31
C TYR A 170 -3.00 0.01 4.21
N PRO A 171 -2.47 0.55 5.32
CA PRO A 171 -1.91 1.89 5.33
C PRO A 171 -0.62 1.94 4.51
N TYR A 172 -0.44 3.03 3.78
CA TYR A 172 0.84 3.30 3.14
C TYR A 172 1.85 3.74 4.18
N LEU A 173 3.12 3.40 3.95
CA LEU A 173 4.21 3.89 4.77
C LEU A 173 4.81 5.12 4.09
N TYR A 174 4.79 6.28 4.76
CA TYR A 174 5.55 7.43 4.31
C TYR A 174 6.85 7.54 5.09
N ILE A 175 7.98 7.62 4.40
CA ILE A 175 9.31 7.74 4.97
C ILE A 175 9.82 9.15 4.66
N GLY A 176 9.66 10.04 5.63
CA GLY A 176 10.06 11.44 5.55
C GLY A 176 11.41 11.72 6.20
N GLY A 177 11.90 12.95 6.04
CA GLY A 177 13.13 13.44 6.70
C GLY A 177 14.15 14.02 5.73
N MET A 178 15.18 14.66 6.27
CA MET A 178 16.24 15.31 5.48
C MET A 178 17.04 14.33 4.61
N LYS A 179 17.89 14.84 3.72
CA LYS A 179 18.85 14.00 2.97
C LYS A 179 19.78 13.24 3.94
N GLN A 180 20.18 12.02 3.56
CA GLN A 180 21.16 11.19 4.29
C GLN A 180 20.74 10.79 5.72
N VAL A 181 19.45 10.50 5.93
CA VAL A 181 18.91 10.00 7.22
C VAL A 181 18.57 8.50 7.19
N GLY A 182 18.93 7.78 6.13
CA GLY A 182 18.71 6.32 6.03
C GLY A 182 17.40 5.87 5.36
N LYS A 183 16.67 6.76 4.67
CA LYS A 183 15.40 6.42 3.99
C LYS A 183 15.53 5.26 3.00
N THR A 184 16.49 5.35 2.09
CA THR A 184 16.83 4.28 1.13
C THR A 184 17.17 2.98 1.85
N LYS A 185 17.93 3.06 2.95
CA LYS A 185 18.33 1.89 3.75
C LYS A 185 17.12 1.19 4.37
N LEU A 186 16.15 1.96 4.88
CA LEU A 186 14.89 1.42 5.40
C LEU A 186 14.08 0.74 4.30
N LEU A 187 13.95 1.37 3.12
CA LEU A 187 13.32 0.75 1.95
C LEU A 187 14.04 -0.54 1.52
N THR A 188 15.37 -0.59 1.60
CA THR A 188 16.16 -1.80 1.32
C THR A 188 15.78 -2.93 2.29
N VAL A 189 15.71 -2.69 3.59
CA VAL A 189 15.30 -3.72 4.56
C VAL A 189 13.87 -4.21 4.27
N LEU A 190 12.93 -3.30 4.02
CA LEU A 190 11.56 -3.66 3.61
C LEU A 190 11.56 -4.51 2.33
N SER A 191 12.42 -4.18 1.35
CA SER A 191 12.53 -4.90 0.08
C SER A 191 12.98 -6.34 0.23
N LEU A 192 13.69 -6.66 1.32
CA LEU A 192 14.18 -8.00 1.64
C LEU A 192 13.15 -8.85 2.38
N LEU A 193 12.18 -8.22 3.06
CA LEU A 193 11.23 -8.90 3.94
C LEU A 193 9.79 -8.93 3.42
N CYS A 194 9.28 -7.85 2.84
CA CYS A 194 7.86 -7.74 2.49
C CYS A 194 7.43 -8.69 1.35
N HIS A 195 6.15 -9.03 1.34
CA HIS A 195 5.56 -9.91 0.32
C HIS A 195 5.75 -9.32 -1.08
N ASN A 196 6.36 -10.13 -1.97
CA ASN A 196 6.63 -9.80 -3.37
C ASN A 196 7.15 -8.37 -3.56
N ALA A 197 8.02 -7.89 -2.66
CA ALA A 197 8.44 -6.50 -2.67
C ALA A 197 9.19 -6.12 -3.96
N ILE A 198 8.79 -5.00 -4.55
CA ILE A 198 9.42 -4.39 -5.71
C ILE A 198 9.98 -3.05 -5.26
N PHE A 199 11.30 -2.96 -5.20
CA PHE A 199 12.01 -1.71 -4.94
C PHE A 199 12.48 -1.11 -6.26
N SER A 200 11.94 0.05 -6.61
CA SER A 200 12.29 0.74 -7.85
C SER A 200 12.31 2.25 -7.66
N ASN A 201 13.36 2.88 -8.19
CA ASN A 201 13.49 4.34 -8.23
C ASN A 201 12.78 4.96 -9.45
N ASN A 202 12.40 4.14 -10.44
CA ASN A 202 11.80 4.61 -11.68
C ASN A 202 10.97 3.52 -12.36
N ILE A 203 9.81 3.20 -11.78
CA ILE A 203 8.85 2.24 -12.35
C ILE A 203 7.87 2.96 -13.27
N SER A 204 7.59 2.40 -14.46
CA SER A 204 6.54 2.94 -15.31
C SER A 204 5.16 2.66 -14.70
N THR A 205 4.21 3.58 -14.86
CA THR A 205 2.84 3.44 -14.34
C THR A 205 2.16 2.16 -14.85
N ALA A 206 2.35 1.81 -16.13
CA ALA A 206 1.84 0.58 -16.71
C ALA A 206 2.44 -0.69 -16.07
N SER A 207 3.75 -0.67 -15.77
CA SER A 207 4.41 -1.77 -15.05
C SER A 207 3.88 -1.89 -13.62
N ALA A 208 3.70 -0.77 -12.92
CA ALA A 208 3.17 -0.76 -11.56
C ALA A 208 1.77 -1.38 -11.49
N PHE A 209 0.86 -0.99 -12.39
CA PHE A 209 -0.48 -1.58 -12.49
C PHE A 209 -0.42 -3.12 -12.64
N ARG A 210 0.41 -3.63 -13.55
CA ARG A 210 0.50 -5.08 -13.82
C ARG A 210 1.14 -5.85 -12.67
N LEU A 211 2.19 -5.30 -12.05
CA LEU A 211 2.86 -5.94 -10.91
C LEU A 211 1.95 -5.98 -9.68
N ILE A 212 1.21 -4.90 -9.41
CA ILE A 212 0.25 -4.87 -8.30
C ILE A 212 -0.88 -5.87 -8.55
N GLN A 213 -1.49 -5.82 -9.74
CA GLN A 213 -2.64 -6.67 -10.06
C GLN A 213 -2.29 -8.16 -10.07
N SER A 214 -1.19 -8.57 -10.70
CA SER A 214 -0.85 -10.00 -10.84
C SER A 214 0.02 -10.52 -9.71
N GLY A 215 0.86 -9.68 -9.12
CA GLY A 215 1.84 -10.05 -8.11
C GLY A 215 1.41 -9.75 -6.68
N ARG A 216 0.35 -8.95 -6.47
CA ARG A 216 -0.01 -8.38 -5.15
C ARG A 216 1.21 -7.78 -4.44
N CYS A 217 2.12 -7.19 -5.22
CA CYS A 217 3.43 -6.79 -4.73
C CYS A 217 3.37 -5.63 -3.73
N THR A 218 4.28 -5.65 -2.75
CA THR A 218 4.61 -4.47 -1.97
C THR A 218 5.44 -3.51 -2.81
N LEU A 219 4.92 -2.32 -3.13
CA LEU A 219 5.64 -1.36 -3.98
C LEU A 219 6.43 -0.37 -3.12
N LEU A 220 7.75 -0.37 -3.28
CA LEU A 220 8.70 0.46 -2.54
C LEU A 220 9.33 1.47 -3.49
N MET A 221 9.23 2.77 -3.16
CA MET A 221 9.67 3.84 -4.03
C MET A 221 10.54 4.85 -3.30
N ASP A 222 11.73 5.08 -3.83
CA ASP A 222 12.62 6.15 -3.40
C ASP A 222 12.60 7.31 -4.40
N GLU A 223 12.95 8.50 -3.94
CA GLU A 223 13.07 9.72 -4.78
C GLU A 223 11.83 10.02 -5.63
N THR A 224 10.64 9.88 -5.04
CA THR A 224 9.35 10.17 -5.70
C THR A 224 9.11 11.66 -6.04
N GLU A 225 10.15 12.50 -6.01
CA GLU A 225 10.08 13.93 -6.36
C GLU A 225 9.50 14.17 -7.76
N LYS A 226 9.62 13.22 -8.68
CA LYS A 226 9.01 13.31 -10.03
C LYS A 226 7.47 13.36 -10.01
N LEU A 227 6.82 12.93 -8.93
CA LEU A 227 5.37 13.04 -8.74
C LEU A 227 4.90 14.50 -8.53
N SER A 228 5.83 15.44 -8.39
CA SER A 228 5.54 16.88 -8.23
C SER A 228 5.13 17.58 -9.54
N ASN A 229 5.15 16.90 -10.70
CA ASN A 229 4.58 17.43 -11.94
C ASN A 229 3.19 16.81 -12.19
N PRO A 230 2.10 17.51 -11.82
CA PRO A 230 0.76 16.91 -11.78
C PRO A 230 0.24 16.49 -13.16
N GLU A 231 0.62 17.20 -14.22
CA GLU A 231 0.13 16.93 -15.58
C GLU A 231 0.73 15.68 -16.21
N ARG A 232 1.95 15.28 -15.81
CA ARG A 232 2.66 14.13 -16.42
C ARG A 232 2.42 12.80 -15.69
N GLU A 233 1.94 12.83 -14.45
CA GLU A 233 1.83 11.65 -13.57
C GLU A 233 0.42 11.45 -12.98
N VAL A 234 -0.62 12.00 -13.63
CA VAL A 234 -2.04 11.87 -13.21
C VAL A 234 -2.42 10.40 -12.96
N ASP A 235 -2.03 9.52 -13.87
CA ASP A 235 -2.39 8.11 -13.79
C ASP A 235 -1.75 7.40 -12.60
N PHE A 236 -0.51 7.78 -12.27
CA PHE A 236 0.22 7.22 -11.14
C PHE A 236 -0.38 7.70 -9.82
N ARG A 237 -0.75 8.99 -9.76
CA ARG A 237 -1.45 9.58 -8.60
C ARG A 237 -2.79 8.89 -8.35
N ASN A 238 -3.58 8.68 -9.41
CA ASN A 238 -4.84 7.96 -9.32
C ASN A 238 -4.67 6.52 -8.81
N MET A 239 -3.60 5.83 -9.23
CA MET A 239 -3.24 4.51 -8.70
C MET A 239 -2.98 4.57 -7.18
N LEU A 240 -2.22 5.55 -6.70
CA LEU A 240 -1.94 5.72 -5.27
C LEU A 240 -3.20 6.09 -4.48
N PHE A 241 -4.06 6.97 -5.01
CA PHE A 241 -5.29 7.37 -4.31
C PHE A 241 -6.29 6.24 -4.14
N ALA A 242 -6.38 5.35 -5.13
CA ALA A 242 -7.29 4.21 -5.12
C ALA A 242 -6.70 2.97 -4.39
N GLY A 243 -5.37 2.83 -4.35
CA GLY A 243 -4.71 1.58 -3.99
C GLY A 243 -4.51 1.29 -2.51
N TYR A 244 -5.03 2.10 -1.59
CA TYR A 244 -4.92 1.84 -0.15
C TYR A 244 -6.11 1.03 0.38
N LYS A 245 -7.19 0.92 -0.42
CA LYS A 245 -8.45 0.24 -0.08
C LYS A 245 -8.79 -0.84 -1.11
N LYS A 246 -9.30 -1.96 -0.63
CA LYS A 246 -9.75 -3.10 -1.43
C LYS A 246 -10.96 -2.73 -2.28
N GLY A 247 -11.05 -3.32 -3.46
CA GLY A 247 -12.20 -3.18 -4.37
C GLY A 247 -12.14 -1.97 -5.32
N ALA A 248 -11.19 -1.05 -5.13
CA ALA A 248 -10.99 0.03 -6.10
C ALA A 248 -10.39 -0.50 -7.40
N LEU A 249 -10.98 -0.10 -8.53
CA LEU A 249 -10.51 -0.42 -9.87
C LEU A 249 -10.10 0.86 -10.61
N VAL A 250 -8.99 0.77 -11.33
CA VAL A 250 -8.50 1.85 -12.19
C VAL A 250 -8.55 1.36 -13.63
N TYR A 251 -9.37 1.98 -14.47
CA TYR A 251 -9.52 1.58 -15.86
C TYR A 251 -8.45 2.25 -16.74
N ARG A 252 -7.81 1.45 -17.60
CA ARG A 252 -6.86 1.95 -18.60
C ARG A 252 -7.19 1.34 -19.96
N THR A 253 -7.14 2.17 -21.00
CA THR A 253 -7.37 1.70 -22.37
C THR A 253 -6.14 0.99 -22.88
N HIS A 254 -6.29 -0.26 -23.30
CA HIS A 254 -5.22 -0.99 -23.96
C HIS A 254 -4.89 -0.33 -25.31
N LYS A 255 -3.61 -0.04 -25.56
CA LYS A 255 -3.20 0.72 -26.76
C LYS A 255 -3.59 0.04 -28.07
N ASP A 256 -3.42 -1.29 -28.12
CA ASP A 256 -3.63 -2.03 -29.38
C ASP A 256 -5.09 -2.43 -29.64
N THR A 257 -5.86 -2.73 -28.59
CA THR A 257 -7.25 -3.18 -28.73
C THR A 257 -8.26 -2.06 -28.56
N LEU A 258 -7.83 -0.90 -28.04
CA LEU A 258 -8.65 0.23 -27.63
C LEU A 258 -9.78 -0.12 -26.65
N LYS A 259 -9.69 -1.29 -25.99
CA LYS A 259 -10.66 -1.73 -24.99
C LYS A 259 -10.23 -1.26 -23.59
N PRO A 260 -11.18 -0.85 -22.75
CA PRO A 260 -10.89 -0.54 -21.35
C PRO A 260 -10.57 -1.83 -20.58
N GLU A 261 -9.46 -1.82 -19.85
CA GLU A 261 -9.02 -2.88 -18.95
C GLU A 261 -9.06 -2.39 -17.50
N PRO A 262 -9.73 -3.09 -16.58
CA PRO A 262 -9.71 -2.76 -15.16
C PRO A 262 -8.42 -3.26 -14.50
N PHE A 263 -7.79 -2.40 -13.69
CA PHE A 263 -6.65 -2.76 -12.86
C PHE A 263 -6.97 -2.69 -11.37
N GLU A 264 -6.66 -3.77 -10.65
CA GLU A 264 -6.66 -3.78 -9.19
C GLU A 264 -5.37 -3.14 -8.69
N VAL A 265 -5.50 -2.12 -7.83
CA VAL A 265 -4.36 -1.31 -7.35
C VAL A 265 -4.12 -1.41 -5.85
N TYR A 266 -4.96 -2.19 -5.15
CA TYR A 266 -4.84 -2.43 -3.73
C TYR A 266 -3.58 -3.24 -3.43
N SER A 267 -2.60 -2.61 -2.79
CA SER A 267 -1.41 -3.28 -2.27
C SER A 267 -0.66 -2.44 -1.25
N PRO A 268 0.20 -3.04 -0.40
CA PRO A 268 1.11 -2.31 0.46
C PRO A 268 2.05 -1.43 -0.36
N LYS A 269 2.28 -0.19 0.10
CA LYS A 269 3.20 0.74 -0.54
C LYS A 269 4.01 1.51 0.49
N ALA A 270 5.29 1.71 0.22
CA ALA A 270 6.14 2.61 0.98
C ALA A 270 6.75 3.67 0.06
N LEU A 271 6.63 4.93 0.46
CA LEU A 271 7.05 6.10 -0.31
C LEU A 271 8.11 6.85 0.48
N ALA A 272 9.29 7.05 -0.09
CA ALA A 272 10.29 7.98 0.42
C ALA A 272 10.37 9.22 -0.46
N ASN A 273 10.35 10.39 0.19
CA ASN A 273 10.59 11.67 -0.45
C ASN A 273 11.33 12.61 0.52
N ILE A 274 12.09 13.55 -0.03
CA ILE A 274 12.73 14.65 0.72
C ILE A 274 11.78 15.85 0.82
N LYS A 275 10.93 16.09 -0.19
CA LYS A 275 10.09 17.29 -0.31
C LYS A 275 8.73 17.23 0.40
N GLY A 276 8.38 16.13 1.06
CA GLY A 276 7.03 15.91 1.60
C GLY A 276 6.16 15.05 0.69
N LEU A 277 4.96 14.70 1.16
CA LEU A 277 3.88 14.20 0.32
C LEU A 277 2.93 15.35 -0.01
N GLU A 278 2.10 15.17 -1.03
CA GLU A 278 0.94 16.04 -1.24
C GLU A 278 -0.16 15.64 -0.24
N ASP A 279 -0.87 16.63 0.31
CA ASP A 279 -1.80 16.50 1.45
C ASP A 279 -2.77 15.32 1.29
N VAL A 280 -3.27 15.12 0.07
CA VAL A 280 -4.23 14.04 -0.24
C VAL A 280 -3.58 12.65 -0.06
N LEU A 281 -2.32 12.46 -0.42
CA LEU A 281 -1.63 11.19 -0.18
C LEU A 281 -1.28 11.01 1.30
N GLU A 282 -0.96 12.08 2.00
CA GLU A 282 -0.64 12.06 3.44
C GLU A 282 -1.81 11.51 4.26
N ASP A 283 -3.05 11.81 3.86
CA ASP A 283 -4.27 11.26 4.42
C ASP A 283 -4.45 9.73 4.28
N ARG A 284 -3.58 9.06 3.53
CA ARG A 284 -3.58 7.60 3.30
C ARG A 284 -2.33 6.92 3.86
N CYS A 285 -1.41 7.69 4.42
CA CYS A 285 -0.10 7.25 4.87
C CYS A 285 0.03 7.31 6.40
N ILE A 286 0.88 6.46 6.94
CA ILE A 286 1.44 6.58 8.28
C ILE A 286 2.85 7.17 8.14
N PRO A 287 3.09 8.41 8.63
CA PRO A 287 4.37 9.09 8.48
C PRO A 287 5.40 8.64 9.52
N ILE A 288 6.54 8.13 9.02
CA ILE A 288 7.76 7.87 9.79
C ILE A 288 8.81 8.89 9.37
N ILE A 289 8.98 9.91 10.19
CA ILE A 289 9.97 10.97 9.98
C ILE A 289 11.32 10.53 10.55
N MET A 290 12.26 10.24 9.66
CA MET A 290 13.61 9.81 10.03
C MET A 290 14.50 11.02 10.38
N LYS A 291 15.29 10.85 11.45
CA LYS A 291 16.30 11.82 11.88
C LYS A 291 17.70 11.24 11.64
N ARG A 292 18.71 12.09 11.69
CA ARG A 292 20.09 11.64 11.56
C ARG A 292 20.46 10.77 12.76
N GLY A 293 20.86 9.53 12.48
CA GLY A 293 21.34 8.61 13.52
C GLY A 293 22.59 9.12 14.21
N LYS A 294 22.76 8.71 15.47
CA LYS A 294 23.90 9.04 16.33
C LYS A 294 24.82 7.83 16.52
N ASN A 295 24.28 6.62 16.46
CA ASN A 295 25.06 5.40 16.61
C ASN A 295 25.73 5.03 15.28
N LEU A 296 27.03 5.35 15.17
CA LEU A 296 27.80 5.09 13.96
C LEU A 296 27.88 3.60 13.57
N ASN A 297 27.80 2.68 14.54
CA ASN A 297 27.80 1.25 14.23
C ASN A 297 26.55 0.85 13.44
N ILE A 298 25.38 1.38 13.82
CA ILE A 298 24.11 1.12 13.11
C ILE A 298 24.06 1.90 11.81
N VAL A 299 24.41 3.20 11.84
CA VAL A 299 24.33 4.07 10.66
C VAL A 299 25.21 3.54 9.53
N ASN A 300 26.46 3.15 9.84
CA ASN A 300 27.43 2.67 8.86
C ASN A 300 27.28 1.18 8.52
N ALA A 301 26.46 0.40 9.25
CA ALA A 301 26.24 -1.00 8.94
C ALA A 301 25.64 -1.14 7.53
N GLU A 302 26.28 -1.88 6.64
CA GLU A 302 25.70 -2.19 5.34
C GLU A 302 24.64 -3.28 5.47
N VAL A 303 23.59 -3.21 4.65
CA VAL A 303 22.56 -4.24 4.61
C VAL A 303 23.03 -5.35 3.65
N PRO A 304 23.36 -6.56 4.13
CA PRO A 304 23.93 -7.61 3.29
C PRO A 304 22.83 -8.26 2.43
N LEU A 305 22.63 -7.79 1.20
CA LEU A 305 21.51 -8.20 0.34
C LEU A 305 21.41 -9.71 0.10
N ASN A 306 22.54 -10.40 0.07
CA ASN A 306 22.63 -11.85 -0.21
C ASN A 306 22.70 -12.70 1.06
N SER A 307 22.42 -12.14 2.24
CA SER A 307 22.44 -12.91 3.49
C SER A 307 21.33 -13.98 3.49
N PRO A 308 21.65 -15.25 3.84
CA PRO A 308 20.64 -16.31 3.95
C PRO A 308 19.60 -16.03 5.04
N ALA A 309 19.94 -15.23 6.06
CA ALA A 309 19.00 -14.83 7.11
C ALA A 309 17.73 -14.15 6.56
N TRP A 310 17.85 -13.42 5.43
CA TRP A 310 16.67 -12.83 4.79
C TRP A 310 15.74 -13.90 4.21
N GLN A 311 16.29 -14.98 3.65
CA GLN A 311 15.50 -16.09 3.13
C GLN A 311 14.83 -16.85 4.27
N GLU A 312 15.53 -17.09 5.37
CA GLU A 312 14.99 -17.74 6.57
C GLU A 312 13.77 -16.97 7.12
N ILE A 313 13.89 -15.64 7.27
CA ILE A 313 12.76 -14.81 7.73
C ILE A 313 11.59 -14.85 6.73
N ARG A 314 11.86 -14.81 5.43
CA ARG A 314 10.80 -14.93 4.41
C ARG A 314 10.09 -16.28 4.46
N ASP A 315 10.84 -17.36 4.65
CA ASP A 315 10.28 -18.70 4.79
C ASP A 315 9.35 -18.78 6.00
N MET A 316 9.76 -18.20 7.14
CA MET A 316 8.91 -18.05 8.33
C MET A 316 7.64 -17.25 8.03
N LEU A 317 7.73 -16.15 7.28
CA LEU A 317 6.57 -15.32 6.90
C LEU A 317 5.55 -16.07 6.04
N TYR A 318 5.99 -16.86 5.06
CA TYR A 318 5.09 -17.67 4.23
C TYR A 318 4.42 -18.79 5.03
N VAL A 319 5.19 -19.50 5.86
CA VAL A 319 4.65 -20.55 6.76
C VAL A 319 3.67 -19.94 7.76
N PHE A 320 3.98 -18.76 8.31
CA PHE A 320 3.12 -18.05 9.26
C PHE A 320 1.80 -17.64 8.61
N TYR A 321 1.84 -17.12 7.39
CA TYR A 321 0.65 -16.83 6.59
C TYR A 321 -0.25 -18.06 6.43
N LEU A 322 0.29 -19.17 5.93
CA LEU A 322 -0.48 -20.38 5.70
C LEU A 322 -1.01 -21.01 7.00
N SER A 323 -0.32 -20.79 8.14
CA SER A 323 -0.69 -21.35 9.44
C SER A 323 -1.73 -20.50 10.20
N HIS A 324 -1.70 -19.17 10.07
CA HIS A 324 -2.48 -18.26 10.93
C HIS A 324 -3.47 -17.35 10.19
N PHE A 325 -3.65 -17.50 8.87
CA PHE A 325 -4.61 -16.67 8.11
C PHE A 325 -6.03 -16.71 8.68
N ASN A 326 -6.49 -17.88 9.16
CA ASN A 326 -7.87 -18.04 9.63
C ASN A 326 -8.10 -17.23 10.91
N GLU A 327 -7.20 -17.37 11.89
CA GLU A 327 -7.26 -16.64 13.15
C GLU A 327 -7.16 -15.12 12.93
N LEU A 328 -6.25 -14.67 12.06
CA LEU A 328 -6.15 -13.25 11.72
C LEU A 328 -7.36 -12.74 10.94
N SER A 329 -7.98 -13.56 10.09
CA SER A 329 -9.22 -13.22 9.40
C SER A 329 -10.36 -13.03 10.40
N GLU A 330 -10.50 -13.92 11.38
CA GLU A 330 -11.49 -13.81 12.46
C GLU A 330 -11.25 -12.55 13.29
N LEU A 331 -10.01 -12.33 13.77
CA LEU A 331 -9.64 -11.12 14.52
C LEU A 331 -9.91 -9.83 13.72
N SER A 332 -9.70 -9.84 12.41
CA SER A 332 -9.95 -8.68 11.55
C SER A 332 -11.44 -8.35 11.41
N ALA A 333 -12.33 -9.33 11.58
CA ALA A 333 -13.77 -9.16 11.55
C ALA A 333 -14.32 -8.60 12.87
N TYR A 334 -13.61 -8.83 13.99
CA TYR A 334 -13.93 -8.23 15.28
C TYR A 334 -13.51 -6.75 15.31
N SER A 335 -14.48 -5.86 15.17
CA SER A 335 -14.31 -4.44 15.47
C SER A 335 -14.52 -4.22 16.97
N GLU A 336 -13.44 -4.05 17.73
CA GLU A 336 -13.58 -3.41 19.03
C GLU A 336 -13.70 -1.90 18.81
N PRO A 337 -14.62 -1.21 19.51
CA PRO A 337 -14.59 0.24 19.56
C PRO A 337 -13.25 0.64 20.16
N SER A 338 -12.42 1.35 19.39
CA SER A 338 -11.04 1.77 19.72
C SER A 338 -10.93 2.75 20.92
N GLY A 339 -11.92 2.74 21.82
CA GLY A 339 -12.31 3.92 22.58
C GLY A 339 -12.56 5.09 21.62
N GLU A 340 -12.86 6.26 22.16
CA GLU A 340 -13.00 7.47 21.35
C GLU A 340 -11.67 7.95 20.70
N ALA A 341 -10.59 7.17 20.81
CA ALA A 341 -9.21 7.59 20.58
C ALA A 341 -8.84 7.71 19.09
N LEU A 342 -9.36 6.83 18.23
CA LEU A 342 -9.23 6.89 16.77
C LEU A 342 -10.62 6.91 16.14
N LYS A 343 -10.82 7.77 15.14
CA LYS A 343 -12.11 7.94 14.47
C LYS A 343 -11.96 7.87 12.95
N GLN A 344 -13.02 7.43 12.28
CA GLN A 344 -13.18 7.49 10.83
C GLN A 344 -11.96 6.94 10.06
N ARG A 345 -11.26 7.81 9.31
CA ARG A 345 -10.15 7.50 8.43
C ARG A 345 -8.96 6.88 9.14
N GLU A 346 -8.62 7.40 10.31
CA GLU A 346 -7.48 6.91 11.08
C GLU A 346 -7.74 5.50 11.60
N LEU A 347 -8.97 5.23 12.08
CA LEU A 347 -9.35 3.86 12.46
C LEU A 347 -9.24 2.90 11.26
N GLU A 348 -9.70 3.31 10.07
CA GLU A 348 -9.58 2.52 8.84
C GLU A 348 -8.11 2.22 8.48
N LEU A 349 -7.20 3.19 8.63
CA LEU A 349 -5.78 2.99 8.33
C LEU A 349 -5.08 2.09 9.34
N TRP A 350 -5.37 2.25 10.63
CA TRP A 350 -4.68 1.53 11.71
C TRP A 350 -5.27 0.14 11.99
N HIS A 351 -6.46 -0.18 11.46
CA HIS A 351 -7.16 -1.45 11.72
C HIS A 351 -6.30 -2.69 11.48
N SER A 352 -5.61 -2.77 10.33
CA SER A 352 -4.78 -3.93 10.00
C SER A 352 -3.60 -4.09 10.96
N ILE A 353 -2.97 -2.98 11.34
CA ILE A 353 -1.83 -2.95 12.26
C ILE A 353 -2.27 -3.30 13.68
N LEU A 354 -3.39 -2.74 14.16
CA LEU A 354 -3.96 -3.04 15.47
C LEU A 354 -4.45 -4.49 15.57
N THR A 355 -4.97 -5.06 14.49
CA THR A 355 -5.35 -6.48 14.44
C THR A 355 -4.12 -7.37 14.65
N LEU A 356 -3.02 -7.08 13.94
CA LEU A 356 -1.77 -7.82 14.10
C LEU A 356 -1.17 -7.59 15.50
N ALA A 357 -1.20 -6.35 16.02
CA ALA A 357 -0.74 -6.05 17.37
C ALA A 357 -1.52 -6.87 18.42
N ARG A 358 -2.84 -6.98 18.27
CA ARG A 358 -3.69 -7.81 19.14
C ARG A 358 -3.32 -9.29 19.04
N PHE A 359 -3.07 -9.79 17.83
CA PHE A 359 -2.62 -11.17 17.66
C PHE A 359 -1.31 -11.44 18.42
N PHE A 360 -0.33 -10.53 18.31
CA PHE A 360 0.99 -10.68 18.92
C PHE A 360 1.04 -10.29 20.41
N ASP A 361 0.04 -9.58 20.94
CA ASP A 361 -0.01 -9.13 22.34
C ASP A 361 0.08 -10.28 23.35
N ARG A 362 -0.42 -11.47 22.98
CA ARG A 362 -0.30 -12.69 23.79
C ARG A 362 1.14 -13.14 24.04
N TYR A 363 2.07 -12.75 23.16
CA TYR A 363 3.51 -13.04 23.27
C TYR A 363 4.27 -11.84 23.82
N PHE A 364 3.82 -10.61 23.52
CA PHE A 364 4.47 -9.37 23.93
C PHE A 364 3.49 -8.48 24.69
N SER A 365 3.37 -8.72 25.99
CA SER A 365 2.42 -8.00 26.85
C SER A 365 2.44 -6.48 26.63
N GLY A 366 1.25 -5.91 26.39
CA GLY A 366 1.04 -4.48 26.17
C GLY A 366 1.44 -3.97 24.79
N LEU A 367 1.81 -4.85 23.85
CA LEU A 367 2.09 -4.47 22.45
C LEU A 367 0.88 -3.78 21.81
N TYR A 368 -0.33 -4.31 22.01
CA TYR A 368 -1.54 -3.70 21.49
C TYR A 368 -1.68 -2.25 21.98
N GLN A 369 -1.53 -2.04 23.29
CA GLN A 369 -1.64 -0.71 23.88
C GLN A 369 -0.54 0.24 23.39
N ARG A 370 0.72 -0.22 23.30
CA ARG A 370 1.83 0.58 22.76
C ARG A 370 1.56 1.04 21.32
N ILE A 371 1.03 0.15 20.48
CA ILE A 371 0.70 0.47 19.08
C ILE A 371 -0.53 1.38 19.00
N LEU A 372 -1.52 1.19 19.86
CA LEU A 372 -2.68 2.09 19.95
C LEU A 372 -2.25 3.51 20.36
N ASP A 373 -1.41 3.64 21.38
CA ASP A 373 -0.87 4.93 21.82
C ASP A 373 -0.03 5.59 20.72
N PHE A 374 0.78 4.80 20.00
CA PHE A 374 1.54 5.26 18.85
C PHE A 374 0.63 5.74 17.72
N ALA A 375 -0.44 5.01 17.42
CA ALA A 375 -1.43 5.40 16.41
C ALA A 375 -2.12 6.72 16.77
N VAL A 376 -2.53 6.88 18.04
CA VAL A 376 -3.15 8.12 18.55
C VAL A 376 -2.15 9.29 18.48
N LYS A 377 -0.89 9.07 18.84
CA LYS A 377 0.18 10.07 18.71
C LYS A 377 0.35 10.50 17.25
N LYS A 378 0.43 9.55 16.32
CA LYS A 378 0.57 9.82 14.88
C LYS A 378 -0.63 10.54 14.28
N SER A 379 -1.85 10.15 14.67
CA SER A 379 -3.07 10.85 14.28
C SER A 379 -3.07 12.31 14.74
N LYS A 380 -2.62 12.58 15.98
CA LYS A 380 -2.49 13.95 16.51
C LYS A 380 -1.40 14.76 15.82
N GLU A 381 -0.23 14.17 15.55
CA GLU A 381 0.86 14.82 14.81
C GLU A 381 0.36 15.33 13.45
N LYS A 382 -0.32 14.46 12.69
CA LYS A 382 -0.90 14.77 11.39
C LYS A 382 -1.97 15.86 11.44
N LEU A 383 -2.86 15.83 12.45
CA LEU A 383 -3.87 16.88 12.64
C LEU A 383 -3.21 18.25 12.88
N VAL A 384 -2.13 18.30 13.67
CA VAL A 384 -1.40 19.53 13.94
C VAL A 384 -0.70 20.07 12.70
N GLU A 385 -0.11 19.19 11.88
CA GLU A 385 0.51 19.54 10.60
C GLU A 385 -0.53 20.13 9.63
N ASN A 386 -1.63 19.43 9.37
CA ASN A 386 -2.72 19.90 8.49
C ASN A 386 -3.31 21.24 8.94
N LEU A 387 -3.52 21.43 10.26
CA LEU A 387 -3.99 22.70 10.81
C LEU A 387 -2.95 23.81 10.61
N THR A 388 -1.67 23.52 10.82
CA THR A 388 -0.59 24.50 10.63
C THR A 388 -0.52 24.97 9.18
N GLU A 389 -0.63 24.06 8.21
CA GLU A 389 -0.67 24.40 6.78
C GLU A 389 -1.91 25.23 6.43
N THR A 390 -3.08 24.86 6.95
CA THR A 390 -4.32 25.62 6.78
C THR A 390 -4.19 27.05 7.33
N PHE A 391 -3.59 27.22 8.51
CA PHE A 391 -3.40 28.54 9.12
C PHE A 391 -2.30 29.35 8.43
N ASP A 392 -1.24 28.69 7.93
CA ASP A 392 -0.21 29.35 7.14
C ASP A 392 -0.80 29.82 5.78
N PHE A 393 -1.71 29.05 5.17
CA PHE A 393 -2.48 29.47 4.00
C PHE A 393 -3.37 30.68 4.30
N LEU A 394 -4.14 30.65 5.39
CA LEU A 394 -4.99 31.76 5.80
C LEU A 394 -4.17 33.02 6.13
N LEU A 395 -2.98 32.84 6.71
CA LEU A 395 -2.02 33.92 6.92
C LEU A 395 -1.57 34.50 5.58
N VAL A 396 -1.23 33.69 4.58
CA VAL A 396 -0.84 34.17 3.24
C VAL A 396 -1.97 34.97 2.58
N GLN A 397 -3.22 34.49 2.64
CA GLN A 397 -4.39 35.24 2.16
C GLN A 397 -4.57 36.57 2.89
N THR A 398 -4.42 36.55 4.22
CA THR A 398 -4.47 37.77 5.04
C THR A 398 -3.38 38.74 4.61
N LEU A 399 -2.13 38.29 4.43
CA LEU A 399 -1.03 39.13 3.98
C LEU A 399 -1.28 39.71 2.58
N ALA A 400 -1.89 38.92 1.68
CA ALA A 400 -2.28 39.40 0.37
C ALA A 400 -3.28 40.58 0.45
N SER A 401 -4.18 40.59 1.43
CA SER A 401 -5.09 41.71 1.66
C SER A 401 -4.44 42.91 2.36
N VAL A 402 -3.54 42.68 3.33
CA VAL A 402 -2.96 43.72 4.19
C VAL A 402 -1.78 44.46 3.54
N VAL A 403 -0.98 43.79 2.70
CA VAL A 403 0.27 44.35 2.15
C VAL A 403 0.01 45.15 0.88
N GLU A 404 -0.42 46.41 1.01
CA GLU A 404 -0.74 47.26 -0.15
C GLU A 404 0.49 47.85 -0.87
N LYS A 405 1.60 47.99 -0.15
CA LYS A 405 2.88 48.54 -0.62
C LYS A 405 4.05 47.88 0.10
N ASP A 406 5.23 47.96 -0.50
CA ASP A 406 6.46 47.45 0.11
C ASP A 406 6.75 48.23 1.40
N GLY A 407 7.00 47.52 2.49
CA GLY A 407 7.28 48.17 3.76
C GLY A 407 7.30 47.23 4.97
N PHE A 408 7.55 47.83 6.13
CA PHE A 408 7.54 47.14 7.42
C PHE A 408 6.13 47.13 8.02
N TYR A 409 5.62 45.93 8.30
CA TYR A 409 4.30 45.71 8.90
C TYR A 409 4.43 45.12 10.31
N LYS A 410 3.68 45.68 11.26
CA LYS A 410 3.65 45.19 12.64
C LYS A 410 3.06 43.79 12.71
N VAL A 411 3.77 42.88 13.37
CA VAL A 411 3.27 41.51 13.62
C VAL A 411 1.92 41.53 14.37
N LYS A 412 1.72 42.52 15.25
CA LYS A 412 0.43 42.73 15.93
C LYS A 412 -0.70 43.06 14.93
N ALA A 413 -0.45 43.94 13.97
CA ALA A 413 -1.45 44.30 12.96
C ALA A 413 -1.79 43.11 12.05
N ILE A 414 -0.78 42.33 11.64
CA ILE A 414 -0.99 41.09 10.87
C ILE A 414 -1.82 40.08 11.67
N ARG A 415 -1.52 39.89 12.96
CA ARG A 415 -2.30 39.03 13.86
C ARG A 415 -3.76 39.51 13.95
N ASP A 416 -3.96 40.81 14.15
CA ASP A 416 -5.29 41.39 14.33
C ASP A 416 -6.12 41.26 13.05
N ALA A 417 -5.50 41.42 11.87
CA ALA A 417 -6.14 41.16 10.58
C ALA A 417 -6.45 39.66 10.39
N LEU A 418 -5.52 38.77 10.74
CA LEU A 418 -5.75 37.32 10.65
C LEU A 418 -6.90 36.86 11.56
N ALA A 419 -7.04 37.49 12.74
CA ALA A 419 -8.10 37.19 13.69
C ALA A 419 -9.50 37.48 13.15
N LEU A 420 -9.65 38.40 12.18
CA LEU A 420 -10.94 38.72 11.55
C LEU A 420 -11.49 37.58 10.67
N ASN A 421 -10.66 36.60 10.32
CA ASN A 421 -11.10 35.42 9.56
C ASN A 421 -11.78 34.36 10.45
N PHE A 422 -11.94 34.63 11.75
CA PHE A 422 -12.53 33.70 12.72
C PHE A 422 -13.70 34.36 13.44
N ASP A 423 -14.82 33.63 13.57
CA ASP A 423 -16.01 34.10 14.30
C ASP A 423 -15.77 34.18 15.82
N GLU A 424 -14.82 33.39 16.34
CA GLU A 424 -14.47 33.35 17.76
C GLU A 424 -12.97 33.61 18.02
N PRO A 425 -12.61 34.20 19.19
CA PRO A 425 -11.23 34.45 19.56
C PRO A 425 -10.38 33.17 19.64
N GLN A 426 -9.34 33.11 18.81
CA GLN A 426 -8.43 31.97 18.74
C GLN A 426 -7.31 32.04 19.80
N LYS A 427 -7.35 31.16 20.82
CA LYS A 427 -6.33 31.13 21.90
C LYS A 427 -4.90 30.92 21.39
N TRP A 428 -4.72 30.23 20.26
CA TRP A 428 -3.41 29.94 19.67
C TRP A 428 -2.83 31.12 18.87
N LEU A 429 -3.68 32.05 18.42
CA LEU A 429 -3.30 33.16 17.53
C LEU A 429 -2.60 34.29 18.30
N THR A 430 -1.33 34.09 18.58
CA THR A 430 -0.46 35.05 19.29
C THR A 430 0.48 35.77 18.33
N THR A 431 1.02 36.93 18.73
CA THR A 431 2.07 37.62 17.94
C THR A 431 3.32 36.75 17.79
N LYS A 432 3.62 35.89 18.78
CA LYS A 432 4.70 34.90 18.71
C LYS A 432 4.42 33.85 17.64
N TRP A 433 3.19 33.35 17.56
CA TRP A 433 2.78 32.39 16.53
C TRP A 433 2.92 33.00 15.13
N VAL A 434 2.37 34.21 14.89
CA VAL A 434 2.47 34.91 13.59
C VAL A 434 3.92 35.15 13.21
N GLY A 435 4.77 35.57 14.15
CA GLY A 435 6.21 35.75 13.88
C GLY A 435 6.98 34.46 13.61
N ASN A 436 6.49 33.29 14.04
CA ASN A 436 7.04 31.99 13.66
C ASN A 436 6.54 31.56 12.28
N ALA A 437 5.24 31.76 12.01
CA ALA A 437 4.60 31.47 10.72
C ALA A 437 5.23 32.27 9.58
N LEU A 438 5.43 33.59 9.76
CA LEU A 438 6.14 34.43 8.79
C LEU A 438 7.54 33.92 8.48
N ARG A 439 8.27 33.40 9.48
CA ARG A 439 9.59 32.78 9.26
C ARG A 439 9.50 31.46 8.49
N ARG A 440 8.51 30.62 8.77
CA ARG A 440 8.27 29.37 8.02
C ARG A 440 7.99 29.66 6.55
N LEU A 441 7.19 30.69 6.28
CA LEU A 441 6.85 31.18 4.93
C LEU A 441 8.01 31.91 4.22
N GLY A 442 9.20 31.98 4.82
CA GLY A 442 10.39 32.56 4.20
C GLY A 442 10.53 34.09 4.32
N PHE A 443 9.70 34.75 5.14
CA PHE A 443 9.91 36.15 5.49
C PHE A 443 10.97 36.24 6.60
N THR A 444 12.14 36.76 6.27
CA THR A 444 13.31 36.78 7.17
C THR A 444 13.69 38.18 7.63
N GLU A 445 13.40 39.21 6.83
CA GLU A 445 13.73 40.59 7.15
C GLU A 445 12.75 41.15 8.19
N LYS A 446 13.28 41.40 9.39
CA LYS A 446 12.51 41.91 10.52
C LYS A 446 13.31 42.92 11.32
N ARG A 447 12.61 43.86 11.96
CA ARG A 447 13.20 44.83 12.89
C ARG A 447 12.41 44.86 14.20
N ARG A 448 13.09 45.24 15.28
CA ARG A 448 12.42 45.59 16.53
C ARG A 448 11.94 47.03 16.45
N PHE A 449 10.68 47.28 16.76
CA PHE A 449 10.10 48.63 16.76
C PHE A 449 9.16 48.79 17.95
N GLY A 450 9.51 49.67 18.88
CA GLY A 450 8.81 49.81 20.16
C GLY A 450 8.80 48.51 20.97
N SER A 451 7.61 48.11 21.44
CA SER A 451 7.38 46.89 22.22
C SER A 451 7.23 45.61 21.39
N GLY A 452 7.34 45.68 20.05
CA GLY A 452 7.11 44.53 19.16
C GLY A 452 8.09 44.40 18.00
N TYR A 453 7.75 43.52 17.06
CA TYR A 453 8.49 43.28 15.82
C TYR A 453 7.68 43.71 14.60
N GLU A 454 8.39 44.16 13.58
CA GLU A 454 7.86 44.41 12.24
C GLU A 454 8.62 43.54 11.23
N TYR A 455 7.94 43.05 10.21
CA TYR A 455 8.54 42.31 9.08
C TYR A 455 8.45 43.16 7.82
N PHE A 456 9.52 43.17 7.02
CA PHE A 456 9.46 43.75 5.69
C PHE A 456 8.72 42.80 4.75
N LEU A 457 7.67 43.30 4.10
CA LEU A 457 6.84 42.55 3.19
C LEU A 457 6.74 43.32 1.87
N ALA A 458 7.16 42.69 0.79
CA ALA A 458 7.07 43.25 -0.56
C ALA A 458 5.75 42.81 -1.21
N LYS A 459 5.04 43.76 -1.82
CA LYS A 459 3.72 43.59 -2.42
C LYS A 459 3.73 42.58 -3.55
N ASP A 460 4.81 42.59 -4.34
CA ASP A 460 5.02 41.69 -5.47
C ASP A 460 4.98 40.21 -5.05
N ARG A 461 5.42 39.85 -3.84
CA ARG A 461 5.39 38.46 -3.35
C ARG A 461 3.99 37.87 -3.17
N PHE A 462 2.94 38.69 -3.24
CA PHE A 462 1.55 38.26 -3.02
C PHE A 462 0.68 38.31 -4.29
N TRP A 463 1.26 38.58 -5.47
CA TRP A 463 0.52 38.81 -6.72
C TRP A 463 -0.36 37.61 -7.15
N ILE A 464 0.10 36.38 -6.92
CA ILE A 464 -0.64 35.13 -7.25
C ILE A 464 -1.92 35.02 -6.42
N TRP A 465 -1.86 35.42 -5.15
CA TRP A 465 -2.94 35.27 -4.17
C TRP A 465 -4.01 36.36 -4.22
N ARG A 466 -3.83 37.37 -5.07
CA ARG A 466 -4.81 38.46 -5.31
C ARG A 466 -5.72 38.22 -6.50
N ASN A 467 -5.41 37.21 -7.32
CA ASN A 467 -6.11 36.89 -8.56
C ASN A 467 -6.73 35.48 -8.56
N VAL A 468 -6.81 34.87 -7.38
CA VAL A 468 -7.59 33.66 -7.06
C VAL A 468 -8.69 34.10 -6.12
#